data_AF-A0A7C9D3B7-F1
#
_entry.id   AF-A0A7C9D3B7-F1
#
_cell.length_a   1.000
_cell.length_b   1.000
_cell.length_c   1.000
_cell.angle_alpha   90.00
_cell.angle_beta   90.00
_cell.angle_gamma   90.00
#
_symmetry.space_group_name_H-M   'P 1'
#
loop_
_entity.id
_entity.type
_entity.pdbx_description
1 polymer ?
#
loop_
_entity_poly.entity_id
_entity_poly.type
_entity_poly.pdbx_seq_one_letter_code
_entity_poly.pdbx_strand_id
1 'polypeptide(L)'
;TCLKGEILVGFVDTSNKLYTQQLRAGESFVFPRGLIHFLHNLDKKSPAMAVSGLNSENPGAQIASISTFTSKPPLPDVVLEKAFKIGGQEVARIRQHLGG
;
A
#
# COMPACT_ATOMS: atom_id res chain seq x y z
N THR A 1 -4.22 13.68 7.50
CA THR A 1 -4.81 14.94 6.99
C THR A 1 -4.07 15.39 5.75
N CYS A 2 -4.81 15.80 4.72
CA CYS A 2 -4.22 16.44 3.53
C CYS A 2 -3.90 17.91 3.84
N LEU A 3 -2.65 18.31 3.64
CA LEU A 3 -2.17 19.67 3.87
C LEU A 3 -2.18 20.50 2.57
N LYS A 4 -1.94 19.86 1.42
CA LYS A 4 -1.90 20.50 0.11
C LYS A 4 -2.20 19.49 -1.00
N GLY A 5 -2.87 19.96 -2.05
CA GLY A 5 -3.19 19.16 -3.23
C GLY A 5 -4.40 18.25 -3.00
N GLU A 6 -4.49 17.19 -3.81
CA GLU A 6 -5.56 16.20 -3.74
C GLU A 6 -4.98 14.79 -3.70
N ILE A 7 -5.45 13.97 -2.77
CA ILE A 7 -4.91 12.62 -2.54
C ILE A 7 -6.08 11.63 -2.52
N LEU A 8 -6.09 10.67 -3.45
CA LEU A 8 -6.97 9.51 -3.34
C LEU A 8 -6.43 8.59 -2.25
N VAL A 9 -7.23 8.35 -1.23
CA VAL A 9 -6.89 7.44 -0.14
C VAL A 9 -7.92 6.33 -0.04
N GLY A 10 -7.52 5.17 0.48
CA GLY A 10 -8.47 4.13 0.80
C GLY A 10 -7.87 2.95 1.53
N PHE A 11 -8.74 2.10 2.07
CA PHE A 11 -8.38 0.83 2.68
C PHE A 11 -9.37 -0.27 2.28
N VAL A 12 -8.92 -1.51 2.39
CA VAL A 12 -9.76 -2.70 2.20
C VAL A 12 -9.99 -3.35 3.56
N ASP A 13 -11.26 -3.56 3.92
CA ASP A 13 -11.60 -4.24 5.18
C ASP A 13 -11.49 -5.77 5.08
N THR A 14 -11.73 -6.47 6.19
CA THR A 14 -11.64 -7.93 6.25
C THR A 14 -12.75 -8.65 5.49
N SER A 15 -13.78 -7.93 5.02
CA SER A 15 -14.81 -8.44 4.11
C SER A 15 -14.46 -8.21 2.62
N ASN A 16 -13.24 -7.74 2.36
CA ASN A 16 -12.76 -7.32 1.04
C ASN A 16 -13.50 -6.11 0.46
N LYS A 17 -14.11 -5.27 1.31
CA LYS A 17 -14.78 -4.05 0.86
C LYS A 17 -13.80 -2.88 0.86
N LEU A 18 -13.75 -2.17 -0.27
CA LEU A 18 -13.00 -0.94 -0.43
C LEU A 18 -13.77 0.25 0.17
N TYR A 19 -13.08 1.01 1.01
CA TYR A 19 -13.47 2.36 1.44
C TYR A 19 -12.47 3.33 0.85
N THR A 20 -12.94 4.35 0.15
CA THR A 20 -12.09 5.29 -0.58
C THR A 20 -12.65 6.70 -0.55
N GLN A 21 -11.77 7.69 -0.58
CA GLN A 21 -12.12 9.11 -0.63
C GLN A 21 -11.02 9.89 -1.35
N GLN A 22 -11.40 10.92 -2.11
CA GLN A 22 -10.48 11.93 -2.62
C GLN A 22 -10.36 13.06 -1.59
N LEU A 23 -9.24 13.11 -0.87
CA LEU A 23 -8.98 14.14 0.14
C LEU A 23 -8.47 15.43 -0.50
N ARG A 24 -9.12 16.54 -0.16
CA ARG A 24 -8.69 17.91 -0.42
C ARG A 24 -7.97 18.49 0.80
N ALA A 25 -7.26 19.60 0.62
CA ALA A 25 -6.57 20.28 1.71
C ALA A 25 -7.52 20.60 2.88
N GLY A 26 -7.12 20.25 4.10
CA GLY A 26 -7.92 20.37 5.32
C GLY A 26 -8.69 19.09 5.69
N GLU A 27 -8.91 18.17 4.74
CA GLU A 27 -9.66 16.95 5.00
C GLU A 27 -8.79 15.85 5.63
N SER A 28 -9.45 14.97 6.40
CA SER A 28 -8.81 13.88 7.12
C SER A 28 -9.52 12.56 6.83
N PHE A 29 -8.78 11.48 6.95
CA PHE A 29 -9.25 10.11 6.74
C PHE A 29 -8.60 9.21 7.78
N VAL A 30 -9.33 8.19 8.24
CA VAL A 30 -8.87 7.27 9.28
C VAL A 30 -8.65 5.90 8.66
N PHE A 31 -7.45 5.35 8.85
CA PHE A 31 -7.15 3.96 8.52
C PHE A 31 -7.27 3.11 9.77
N PRO A 32 -8.16 2.10 9.81
CA PRO A 32 -8.19 1.16 10.92
C PRO A 32 -6.87 0.37 11.01
N ARG A 33 -6.46 0.03 12.24
CA ARG A 33 -5.18 -0.65 12.50
C ARG A 33 -5.10 -1.99 11.75
N GLY A 34 -3.96 -2.21 11.08
CA GLY A 34 -3.61 -3.50 10.47
C GLY A 34 -4.23 -3.77 9.10
N LEU A 35 -5.03 -2.85 8.56
CA LEU A 35 -5.62 -3.01 7.23
C LEU A 35 -4.70 -2.47 6.13
N ILE A 36 -4.72 -3.15 4.99
CA ILE A 36 -4.05 -2.67 3.77
C ILE A 36 -4.73 -1.37 3.34
N HIS A 37 -3.92 -0.33 3.18
CA HIS A 37 -4.38 0.99 2.74
C HIS A 37 -3.39 1.60 1.76
N PHE A 38 -3.84 2.63 1.05
CA PHE A 38 -3.05 3.33 0.04
C PHE A 38 -3.30 4.84 0.07
N LEU A 39 -2.33 5.56 -0.47
CA LEU A 39 -2.42 6.98 -0.80
C LEU A 39 -1.91 7.15 -2.24
N HIS A 40 -2.62 7.90 -3.06
CA HIS A 40 -2.26 8.16 -4.45
C HIS A 40 -2.50 9.63 -4.78
N ASN A 41 -1.44 10.33 -5.22
CA ASN A 41 -1.58 11.69 -5.73
C ASN A 41 -2.22 11.66 -7.11
N LEU A 42 -3.40 12.29 -7.24
CA LEU A 42 -4.14 12.32 -8.50
C LEU A 42 -3.56 13.34 -9.50
N ASP A 43 -2.82 14.35 -9.01
CA ASP A 43 -2.19 15.34 -9.86
C ASP A 43 -0.81 14.85 -10.32
N LYS A 44 -0.66 14.67 -11.64
CA LYS A 44 0.59 14.24 -12.28
C LYS A 44 1.64 15.35 -12.36
N LYS A 45 1.23 16.61 -12.22
CA LYS A 45 2.09 17.80 -12.40
C LYS A 45 2.46 18.45 -11.07
N SER A 46 1.58 18.39 -10.07
CA SER A 46 1.79 19.06 -8.78
C SER A 46 1.95 18.07 -7.63
N PRO A 47 2.87 18.31 -6.68
CA PRO A 47 2.98 17.49 -5.49
C PRO A 47 1.79 17.73 -4.53
N ALA A 48 1.33 16.66 -3.91
CA ALA A 48 0.44 16.70 -2.76
C ALA A 48 1.21 16.47 -1.46
N MET A 49 0.68 16.94 -0.33
CA MET A 49 1.30 16.81 0.98
C MET A 49 0.26 16.36 2.00
N ALA A 50 0.61 15.38 2.82
CA ALA A 50 -0.21 14.93 3.93
C ALA A 50 0.64 14.72 5.19
N VAL A 51 -0.01 14.84 6.34
CA VAL A 51 0.53 14.45 7.64
C VAL A 51 -0.33 13.34 8.22
N SER A 52 0.31 12.32 8.78
CA SER A 52 -0.36 11.19 9.44
C SER A 52 0.00 11.17 10.93
N GLY A 53 -0.99 10.95 11.77
CA GLY A 53 -0.81 10.69 13.20
C GLY A 53 -1.08 9.22 13.48
N LEU A 54 -0.19 8.58 14.25
CA LEU A 54 -0.28 7.17 14.63
C LEU A 54 -0.34 7.09 16.16
N ASN A 55 -1.10 6.13 16.69
CA ASN A 55 -1.33 5.97 18.14
C ASN A 55 -0.32 5.03 18.82
N SER A 56 0.87 4.88 18.23
CA SER A 56 1.98 4.10 18.78
C SER A 56 3.28 4.86 18.52
N GLU A 57 4.19 4.84 19.49
CA GLU A 57 5.56 5.36 19.34
C GLU A 57 6.39 4.55 18.34
N ASN A 58 6.03 3.26 18.16
CA ASN A 58 6.64 2.37 17.20
C ASN A 58 5.54 1.65 16.39
N PRO A 59 4.92 2.33 15.42
CA PRO A 59 3.79 1.77 14.66
C PRO A 59 4.23 0.71 13.64
N GLY A 60 5.50 0.74 13.21
CA GLY A 60 6.01 -0.06 12.10
C GLY A 60 5.35 0.27 10.76
N ALA A 61 5.91 -0.28 9.68
CA ALA A 61 5.29 -0.22 8.36
C ALA A 61 5.68 -1.46 7.55
N GLN A 62 4.70 -2.04 6.86
CA GLN A 62 4.92 -3.18 5.97
C GLN A 62 4.32 -2.87 4.61
N ILE A 63 5.18 -2.65 3.62
CA ILE A 63 4.74 -2.41 2.24
C ILE A 63 4.33 -3.78 1.66
N ALA A 64 3.05 -3.93 1.31
CA ALA A 64 2.48 -5.22 0.91
C ALA A 64 3.25 -5.90 -0.23
N SER A 65 3.57 -5.17 -1.29
CA SER A 65 4.31 -5.71 -2.45
C SER A 65 5.72 -6.16 -2.08
N ILE A 66 6.49 -5.30 -1.41
CA ILE A 66 7.87 -5.59 -0.97
C ILE A 66 7.89 -6.77 0.00
N SER A 67 7.03 -6.76 1.02
CA SER A 67 6.96 -7.85 2.00
C SER A 67 6.57 -9.19 1.37
N THR A 68 5.73 -9.17 0.34
CA THR A 68 5.25 -10.39 -0.31
C THR A 68 6.31 -10.97 -1.25
N PHE A 69 6.89 -10.13 -2.10
CA PHE A 69 7.71 -10.60 -3.21
C PHE A 69 9.22 -10.50 -2.96
N THR A 70 9.69 -9.56 -2.15
CA THR A 70 11.13 -9.25 -1.97
C THR A 70 11.60 -9.33 -0.51
N SER A 71 10.89 -10.07 0.33
CA SER A 71 11.30 -10.38 1.70
C SER A 71 12.65 -11.09 1.77
N LYS A 72 13.30 -11.00 2.95
CA LYS A 72 14.59 -11.64 3.23
C LYS A 72 14.49 -12.43 4.55
N PRO A 73 14.60 -13.77 4.53
CA PRO A 73 14.69 -14.64 3.34
C PRO A 73 13.42 -14.56 2.45
N PRO A 74 13.52 -14.85 1.14
CA PRO A 74 12.39 -14.76 0.23
C PRO A 74 11.33 -15.83 0.53
N LEU A 75 10.06 -15.49 0.31
CA LEU A 75 8.99 -16.50 0.27
C LEU A 75 9.29 -17.54 -0.81
N PRO A 76 9.02 -18.84 -0.58
CA PRO A 76 9.19 -19.86 -1.61
C PRO A 76 8.30 -19.58 -2.83
N ASP A 77 8.85 -19.75 -4.02
CA ASP A 77 8.13 -19.45 -5.27
C ASP A 77 6.83 -20.24 -5.39
N VAL A 78 6.83 -21.51 -4.98
CA VAL A 78 5.64 -22.37 -4.95
C VAL A 78 4.49 -21.80 -4.10
N VAL A 79 4.79 -21.03 -3.06
CA VAL A 79 3.77 -20.36 -2.24
C VAL A 79 3.17 -19.19 -3.00
N LEU A 80 4.02 -18.36 -3.65
CA LEU A 80 3.57 -17.23 -4.44
C LEU A 80 2.79 -17.67 -5.68
N GLU A 81 3.27 -18.69 -6.39
CA GLU A 81 2.59 -19.28 -7.55
C GLU A 81 1.18 -19.76 -7.17
N LYS A 82 1.04 -20.48 -6.06
CA LYS A 82 -0.26 -20.99 -5.58
C LYS A 82 -1.17 -19.88 -5.08
N ALA A 83 -0.65 -18.93 -4.30
CA ALA A 83 -1.45 -17.87 -3.68
C ALA A 83 -1.97 -16.86 -4.73
N PHE A 84 -1.14 -16.49 -5.70
CA PHE A 84 -1.47 -15.50 -6.72
C PHE A 84 -1.97 -16.13 -8.04
N LYS A 85 -1.91 -17.47 -8.17
CA LYS A 85 -2.28 -18.22 -9.39
C LYS A 85 -1.50 -17.74 -10.62
N ILE A 86 -0.19 -17.57 -10.44
CA ILE A 86 0.77 -17.11 -11.46
C ILE A 86 1.89 -18.14 -11.64
N GLY A 87 2.61 -18.06 -12.76
CA GLY A 87 3.78 -18.91 -13.03
C GLY A 87 5.08 -18.36 -12.44
N GLY A 88 6.09 -19.22 -12.29
CA GLY A 88 7.40 -18.82 -11.75
C GLY A 88 8.10 -17.70 -12.53
N GLN A 89 7.91 -17.62 -13.86
CA GLN A 89 8.42 -16.50 -14.66
C GLN A 89 7.78 -15.16 -14.26
N GLU A 90 6.50 -15.15 -13.89
CA GLU A 90 5.81 -13.95 -13.42
C GLU A 90 6.27 -13.56 -12.02
N VAL A 91 6.48 -14.53 -11.13
CA VAL A 91 7.10 -14.29 -9.81
C VAL A 91 8.46 -13.63 -9.96
N ALA A 92 9.33 -14.18 -10.81
CA ALA A 92 10.66 -13.64 -11.08
C ALA A 92 10.58 -12.21 -11.66
N ARG A 93 9.67 -11.97 -12.60
CA ARG A 93 9.45 -10.65 -13.20
C ARG A 93 8.99 -9.61 -12.17
N ILE A 94 8.05 -9.98 -11.29
CA ILE A 94 7.57 -9.08 -10.23
C ILE A 94 8.71 -8.72 -9.27
N ARG A 95 9.52 -9.69 -8.85
CA ARG A 95 10.70 -9.45 -8.00
C ARG A 95 11.67 -8.47 -8.64
N GLN A 96 12.00 -8.67 -9.91
CA GLN A 96 12.91 -7.79 -10.65
C GLN A 96 12.42 -6.34 -10.68
N HIS A 97 11.11 -6.11 -10.87
CA HIS A 97 10.54 -4.76 -10.86
C HIS A 97 10.50 -4.12 -9.46
N LEU A 98 10.38 -4.91 -8.40
CA LEU A 98 10.22 -4.43 -7.03
C LEU A 98 11.53 -4.21 -6.27
N GLY A 99 12.66 -4.65 -6.82
CA GLY A 99 13.97 -4.40 -6.24
C GLY A 99 14.97 -5.48 -6.62
N GLY A 100 15.44 -5.44 -7.87
CA GLY A 100 16.50 -6.33 -8.38
C GLY A 100 17.56 -6.68 -7.36
#